data_AF-A0A5C6U820-F1
#
_entry.id   AF-A0A5C6U820-F1
#
_cell.length_a   1.000
_cell.length_b   1.000
_cell.length_c   1.000
_cell.angle_alpha   90.00
_cell.angle_beta   90.00
_cell.angle_gamma   90.00
#
_symmetry.space_group_name_H-M   'P 1'
#
loop_
_entity.id
_entity.type
_entity.pdbx_description
1 polymer ?
#
loop_
_entity_poly.entity_id
_entity_poly.type
_entity_poly.pdbx_seq_one_letter_code
_entity_poly.pdbx_strand_id
1 'polypeptide(L)'
;MPSDLDLGRPDPANLATAIEARATALEQAVNAYGVEERETQAALNARDKAEAQWSTHYSPVASIIEGLFRLAEMPELAERVRPTARRRAGLVEEADLGELEGEAEFDVESREPQDDADIVV
;
A
#
# COMPACT_ATOMS: atom_id res chain seq x y z
N MET A 1 64.30 15.38 -26.69
CA MET A 1 63.07 14.59 -26.85
C MET A 1 62.75 14.00 -25.49
N PRO A 2 61.65 14.37 -24.82
CA PRO A 2 61.28 13.72 -23.58
C PRO A 2 60.93 12.27 -23.91
N SER A 3 61.72 11.36 -23.34
CA SER A 3 61.59 9.93 -23.47
C SER A 3 60.18 9.51 -23.07
N ASP A 4 59.51 8.91 -24.04
CA ASP A 4 58.45 7.92 -23.96
C ASP A 4 57.76 7.76 -22.62
N LEU A 5 56.44 7.99 -22.66
CA LEU A 5 55.43 7.44 -21.76
C LEU A 5 55.83 6.07 -21.19
N ASP A 6 56.54 6.05 -20.07
CA ASP A 6 56.44 4.94 -19.14
C ASP A 6 55.10 5.11 -18.43
N LEU A 7 54.03 4.72 -19.12
CA LEU A 7 52.75 4.38 -18.50
C LEU A 7 53.02 3.17 -17.63
N GLY A 8 53.70 3.40 -16.50
CA GLY A 8 54.26 2.40 -15.62
C GLY A 8 53.29 1.24 -15.52
N ARG A 9 53.75 0.06 -15.97
CA ARG A 9 52.94 -1.16 -16.11
C ARG A 9 51.96 -1.22 -14.93
N PRO A 10 50.64 -1.13 -15.17
CA PRO A 10 49.69 -1.01 -14.08
C PRO A 10 49.88 -2.20 -13.15
N ASP A 11 50.07 -1.89 -11.87
CA ASP A 11 50.33 -2.90 -10.85
C ASP A 11 49.14 -3.88 -10.81
N PRO A 12 49.33 -5.15 -11.21
CA PRO A 12 48.25 -6.11 -11.29
C PRO A 12 47.61 -6.36 -9.91
N ALA A 13 48.36 -6.17 -8.82
CA ALA A 13 47.84 -6.31 -7.47
C ALA A 13 46.82 -5.20 -7.16
N ASN A 14 47.14 -3.95 -7.46
CA ASN A 14 46.22 -2.83 -7.27
C ASN A 14 44.97 -2.93 -8.15
N LEU A 15 45.11 -3.41 -9.38
CA LEU A 15 43.96 -3.67 -10.25
C LEU A 15 43.08 -4.81 -9.71
N ALA A 16 43.68 -5.89 -9.22
CA ALA A 16 42.94 -6.99 -8.61
C ALA A 16 42.14 -6.52 -7.39
N THR A 17 42.77 -5.76 -6.48
CA THR A 17 42.08 -5.19 -5.31
C THR A 17 40.95 -4.25 -5.70
N ALA A 18 41.15 -3.41 -6.72
CA ALA A 18 40.11 -2.49 -7.20
C ALA A 18 38.91 -3.22 -7.84
N ILE A 19 39.17 -4.31 -8.58
CA ILE A 19 38.11 -5.15 -9.16
C ILE A 19 37.36 -5.88 -8.04
N GLU A 20 38.07 -6.45 -7.08
CA GLU A 20 37.47 -7.17 -5.95
C GLU A 20 36.56 -6.25 -5.12
N ALA A 21 37.03 -5.03 -4.80
CA ALA A 21 36.22 -4.03 -4.12
C ALA A 21 34.93 -3.68 -4.90
N ARG A 22 35.02 -3.54 -6.23
CA ARG A 22 33.85 -3.27 -7.08
C ARG A 22 32.92 -4.47 -7.17
N ALA A 23 33.45 -5.69 -7.23
CA ALA A 23 32.66 -6.91 -7.27
C ALA A 23 31.87 -7.08 -5.96
N THR A 24 32.51 -6.86 -4.81
CA THR A 24 31.83 -6.89 -3.50
C THR A 24 30.77 -5.80 -3.39
N ALA A 25 31.05 -4.57 -3.84
CA ALA A 25 30.06 -3.50 -3.82
C ALA A 25 28.85 -3.81 -4.72
N LEU A 26 29.07 -4.42 -5.90
CA LEU A 26 28.01 -4.85 -6.78
C LEU A 26 27.18 -5.98 -6.16
N GLU A 27 27.81 -6.98 -5.55
CA GLU A 27 27.13 -8.07 -4.87
C GLU A 27 26.23 -7.55 -3.74
N GLN A 28 26.72 -6.60 -2.95
CA GLN A 28 25.93 -5.94 -1.91
C GLN A 28 24.72 -5.20 -2.49
N ALA A 29 24.90 -4.45 -3.58
CA ALA A 29 23.81 -3.73 -4.23
C ALA A 29 22.75 -4.67 -4.82
N VAL A 30 23.15 -5.77 -5.44
CA VAL A 30 22.22 -6.78 -5.98
C VAL A 30 21.43 -7.44 -4.86
N ASN A 31 22.07 -7.76 -3.74
CA ASN A 31 21.39 -8.33 -2.58
C ASN A 31 20.38 -7.36 -1.96
N ALA A 32 20.73 -6.08 -1.84
CA ALA A 32 19.82 -5.04 -1.35
C ALA A 32 18.60 -4.89 -2.28
N TYR A 33 18.83 -4.80 -3.59
CA TYR A 33 17.76 -4.74 -4.58
C TYR A 33 16.81 -5.94 -4.50
N GLY A 34 17.34 -7.15 -4.30
CA GLY A 34 16.52 -8.35 -4.13
C GLY A 34 15.68 -8.35 -2.84
N VAL A 35 16.04 -7.58 -1.81
CA VAL A 35 15.18 -7.34 -0.63
C VAL A 35 14.07 -6.35 -0.98
N GLU A 36 14.43 -5.21 -1.57
CA GLU A 36 13.48 -4.17 -1.99
C GLU A 36 12.42 -4.70 -2.95
N GLU A 37 12.80 -5.57 -3.89
CA GLU A 37 11.88 -6.22 -4.81
C GLU A 37 10.85 -7.09 -4.08
N ARG A 38 11.31 -7.88 -3.08
CA ARG A 38 10.42 -8.73 -2.27
C ARG A 38 9.45 -7.89 -1.43
N GLU A 39 9.94 -6.81 -0.82
CA GLU A 39 9.10 -5.89 -0.05
C GLU A 39 8.07 -5.19 -0.94
N THR A 40 8.50 -4.72 -2.12
CA THR A 40 7.61 -4.11 -3.11
C THR A 40 6.54 -5.09 -3.57
N GLN A 41 6.91 -6.34 -3.87
CA GLN A 41 5.96 -7.37 -4.26
C GLN A 41 4.98 -7.70 -3.13
N ALA A 42 5.44 -7.74 -1.88
CA ALA A 42 4.56 -7.95 -0.73
C ALA A 42 3.55 -6.81 -0.56
N ALA A 43 4.00 -5.55 -0.73
CA ALA A 43 3.14 -4.38 -0.67
C ALA A 43 2.11 -4.36 -1.81
N LEU A 44 2.52 -4.71 -3.04
CA LEU A 44 1.60 -4.83 -4.18
C LEU A 44 0.55 -5.92 -3.93
N ASN A 45 0.97 -7.09 -3.44
CA ASN A 45 0.04 -8.17 -3.11
C ASN A 45 -0.97 -7.76 -2.02
N ALA A 46 -0.53 -7.00 -1.01
CA ALA A 46 -1.41 -6.50 0.03
C ALA A 46 -2.44 -5.49 -0.52
N ARG A 47 -2.00 -4.57 -1.38
CA ARG A 47 -2.89 -3.63 -2.09
C ARG A 47 -3.91 -4.37 -2.94
N ASP A 48 -3.46 -5.28 -3.79
CA ASP A 48 -4.33 -6.02 -4.71
C ASP A 48 -5.37 -6.86 -3.96
N LYS A 49 -4.98 -7.44 -2.82
CA LYS A 49 -5.91 -8.14 -1.94
C LYS A 49 -6.98 -7.19 -1.37
N ALA A 50 -6.58 -6.00 -0.90
CA ALA A 50 -7.52 -5.01 -0.37
C ALA A 50 -8.48 -4.50 -1.47
N GLU A 51 -7.97 -4.24 -2.67
CA GLU A 51 -8.76 -3.83 -3.83
C GLU A 51 -9.75 -4.92 -4.27
N ALA A 52 -9.33 -6.19 -4.26
CA ALA A 52 -10.21 -7.32 -4.56
C ALA A 52 -11.33 -7.47 -3.52
N GLN A 53 -11.03 -7.33 -2.24
CA GLN A 53 -12.03 -7.37 -1.17
C GLN A 53 -13.02 -6.21 -1.29
N TRP A 54 -12.51 -5.00 -1.53
CA TRP A 54 -13.34 -3.81 -1.74
C TRP A 54 -14.28 -3.98 -2.92
N SER A 55 -13.76 -4.34 -4.10
CA SER A 55 -14.55 -4.49 -5.33
C SER A 55 -15.58 -5.62 -5.25
N THR A 56 -15.28 -6.72 -4.57
CA THR A 56 -16.19 -7.87 -4.38
C THR A 56 -17.46 -7.48 -3.64
N HIS A 57 -17.36 -6.61 -2.62
CA HIS A 57 -18.50 -6.28 -1.76
C HIS A 57 -19.13 -4.93 -2.10
N TYR A 58 -18.32 -3.90 -2.31
CA TYR A 58 -18.82 -2.53 -2.47
C TYR A 58 -19.74 -2.40 -3.68
N SER A 59 -19.27 -2.80 -4.87
CA SER A 59 -20.03 -2.55 -6.11
C SER A 59 -21.39 -3.28 -6.14
N PRO A 60 -21.49 -4.57 -5.77
CA PRO A 60 -22.78 -5.25 -5.73
C PRO A 60 -23.72 -4.66 -4.68
N VAL A 61 -23.23 -4.43 -3.45
CA VAL A 61 -24.05 -3.90 -2.34
C VAL A 61 -24.58 -2.50 -2.67
N ALA A 62 -23.71 -1.60 -3.16
CA ALA A 62 -24.10 -0.26 -3.56
C ALA A 62 -25.14 -0.28 -4.69
N SER A 63 -25.00 -1.19 -5.67
CA SER A 63 -25.98 -1.33 -6.76
C SER A 63 -27.34 -1.82 -6.27
N ILE A 64 -27.37 -2.75 -5.31
CA ILE A 64 -28.61 -3.24 -4.70
C ILE A 64 -29.32 -2.11 -3.97
N ILE A 65 -28.59 -1.35 -3.14
CA ILE A 65 -29.16 -0.26 -2.34
C ILE A 65 -29.65 0.88 -3.25
N GLU A 66 -28.89 1.24 -4.29
CA GLU A 66 -29.34 2.20 -5.32
C GLU A 66 -30.69 1.77 -5.90
N GLY A 67 -30.83 0.49 -6.27
CA GLY A 67 -32.06 -0.06 -6.81
C GLY A 67 -33.23 0.02 -5.82
N LEU A 68 -32.99 -0.25 -4.53
CA LEU A 68 -34.01 -0.12 -3.49
C LEU A 68 -34.48 1.32 -3.30
N PHE A 69 -33.57 2.30 -3.30
CA PHE A 69 -33.94 3.71 -3.21
C PHE A 69 -34.70 4.20 -4.44
N ARG A 70 -34.35 3.73 -5.63
CA ARG A 70 -35.13 3.99 -6.85
C ARG A 70 -36.54 3.42 -6.74
N LEU A 71 -36.68 2.20 -6.24
CA LEU A 71 -37.97 1.54 -6.04
C LEU A 71 -38.84 2.26 -5.01
N ALA A 72 -38.21 2.81 -3.95
CA ALA A 72 -38.88 3.58 -2.90
C ALA A 72 -39.17 5.04 -3.29
N GLU A 73 -38.95 5.43 -4.55
CA GLU A 73 -39.11 6.81 -5.04
C GLU A 73 -38.25 7.84 -4.28
N MET A 74 -37.05 7.44 -3.83
CA MET A 74 -36.08 8.28 -3.12
C MET A 74 -34.84 8.58 -3.99
N PRO A 75 -34.95 9.43 -5.03
CA PRO A 75 -33.90 9.62 -6.03
C PRO A 75 -32.62 10.26 -5.49
N GLU A 76 -32.73 11.15 -4.50
CA GLU A 76 -31.58 11.83 -3.89
C GLU A 76 -30.68 10.84 -3.13
N LEU A 77 -31.29 9.92 -2.39
CA LEU A 77 -30.55 8.86 -1.69
C LEU A 77 -29.96 7.84 -2.68
N ALA A 78 -30.67 7.54 -3.76
CA ALA A 78 -30.16 6.66 -4.81
C ALA A 78 -28.88 7.23 -5.45
N GLU A 79 -28.84 8.53 -5.75
CA GLU A 79 -27.64 9.16 -6.31
C GLU A 79 -26.49 9.19 -5.30
N ARG A 80 -26.79 9.39 -4.01
CA ARG A 80 -25.79 9.36 -2.93
C ARG A 80 -25.08 8.02 -2.78
N VAL A 81 -25.73 6.89 -3.03
CA VAL A 81 -25.11 5.55 -2.88
C VAL A 81 -24.60 4.96 -4.20
N ARG A 82 -24.84 5.65 -5.31
CA ARG A 82 -24.52 5.17 -6.65
C ARG A 82 -23.04 4.76 -6.76
N PRO A 83 -22.72 3.58 -7.35
CA PRO A 83 -21.35 3.16 -7.55
C PRO A 83 -20.66 4.02 -8.63
N THR A 84 -19.83 4.99 -8.23
CA THR A 84 -19.03 5.83 -9.14
C THR A 84 -17.64 5.21 -9.41
N ALA A 85 -16.95 5.69 -10.45
CA ALA A 85 -15.60 5.22 -10.78
C ALA A 85 -14.60 5.46 -9.63
N ARG A 86 -14.69 6.60 -8.93
CA ARG A 86 -13.83 6.91 -7.79
C ARG A 86 -14.13 6.03 -6.59
N ARG A 87 -15.40 5.87 -6.21
CA ARG A 87 -15.75 5.01 -5.07
C ARG A 87 -15.48 3.53 -5.33
N ARG A 88 -15.62 3.06 -6.57
CA ARG A 88 -15.18 1.70 -6.96
C ARG A 88 -13.68 1.49 -6.75
N ALA A 89 -12.87 2.53 -6.93
CA ALA A 89 -11.44 2.53 -6.62
C ALA A 89 -11.14 2.75 -5.12
N GLY A 90 -12.15 2.79 -4.25
CA GLY A 90 -11.99 3.04 -2.81
C GLY A 90 -11.66 4.49 -2.47
N LEU A 91 -11.82 5.42 -3.42
CA LEU A 91 -11.58 6.84 -3.22
C LEU A 91 -12.85 7.54 -2.75
N VAL A 92 -12.69 8.38 -1.74
CA VAL A 92 -13.75 9.21 -1.15
C VAL A 92 -14.16 10.31 -2.16
N GLU A 93 -15.45 10.57 -2.34
CA GLU A 93 -15.92 11.69 -3.17
C GLU A 93 -15.93 12.99 -2.36
N GLU A 94 -15.87 14.15 -3.03
CA GLU A 94 -15.96 15.46 -2.35
C GLU A 94 -17.25 15.60 -1.53
N ALA A 95 -18.34 14.99 -2.00
CA ALA A 95 -19.62 14.97 -1.30
C ALA A 95 -19.56 14.25 0.06
N ASP A 96 -18.65 13.28 0.23
CA ASP A 96 -18.49 12.53 1.48
C ASP A 96 -17.69 13.32 2.52
N LEU A 97 -16.88 14.30 2.09
CA LEU A 97 -16.02 15.12 2.97
C LEU A 97 -16.80 16.19 3.74
N GLY A 98 -17.93 16.66 3.20
CA GLY A 98 -18.77 17.69 3.82
C GLY A 98 -19.67 17.17 4.96
N GLU A 99 -19.91 15.86 5.04
CA GLU A 99 -20.73 15.25 6.10
C GLU A 99 -19.92 14.93 7.37
N LEU A 100 -18.59 14.82 7.27
CA LEU A 100 -17.70 14.47 8.39
C LEU A 100 -17.41 15.64 9.35
N GLU A 101 -17.77 16.88 9.01
CA GLU A 101 -17.66 18.03 9.92
C GLU A 101 -18.83 18.12 10.93
N GLY A 102 -19.89 17.34 10.74
CA GLY A 102 -21.12 17.42 11.55
C GLY A 102 -21.30 16.35 12.62
N GLU A 103 -20.73 15.14 12.44
CA GLU A 103 -21.05 13.98 13.28
C GLU A 103 -19.83 13.05 13.46
N ALA A 104 -18.91 13.39 14.37
CA ALA A 104 -17.90 12.43 14.85
C ALA A 104 -17.38 12.78 16.25
N GLU A 105 -18.29 12.95 17.22
CA GLU A 105 -17.95 12.60 18.61
C GLU A 105 -18.07 11.07 18.71
N PHE A 106 -17.06 10.34 18.22
CA PHE A 106 -16.92 8.92 18.52
C PHE A 106 -16.45 8.82 19.97
N ASP A 107 -17.38 8.63 20.89
CA ASP A 107 -17.09 8.25 22.26
C ASP A 107 -16.55 6.81 22.24
N VAL A 108 -15.23 6.69 22.08
CA VAL A 108 -14.51 5.42 22.27
C VAL A 108 -14.40 5.21 23.78
N GLU A 109 -15.51 4.79 24.40
CA GLU A 109 -15.47 4.32 25.76
C GLU A 109 -14.52 3.12 25.80
N SER A 110 -13.40 3.33 26.48
CA SER A 110 -12.30 2.38 26.58
C SER A 110 -12.80 1.17 27.36
N ARG A 111 -13.27 0.14 26.65
CA ARG A 111 -13.61 -1.14 27.27
C ARG A 111 -12.33 -1.76 27.82
N GLU A 112 -12.09 -1.56 29.11
CA GLU A 112 -11.03 -2.24 29.85
C GLU A 112 -11.17 -3.75 29.65
N PRO A 113 -10.05 -4.48 29.53
CA PRO A 113 -10.08 -5.94 29.42
C PRO A 113 -10.57 -6.51 30.74
N GLN A 114 -11.75 -7.15 30.72
CA GLN A 114 -12.20 -7.99 31.84
C GLN A 114 -11.23 -9.16 31.98
N ASP A 115 -10.51 -9.16 33.10
CA ASP A 115 -9.71 -10.28 33.60
C ASP A 115 -10.67 -11.42 33.96
N ASP A 116 -10.82 -12.40 33.06
CA ASP A 116 -11.49 -13.67 33.35
C ASP A 116 -10.55 -14.53 34.21
N ALA A 117 -10.47 -14.22 35.49
CA ALA A 117 -9.84 -15.04 36.51
C ALA A 117 -10.79 -15.21 37.71
N ASP A 118 -11.67 -16.21 37.62
CA ASP A 118 -12.05 -17.15 38.69
C ASP A 118 -13.45 -17.73 38.45
N ILE A 119 -13.51 -18.92 37.86
CA ILE A 119 -14.55 -19.90 38.20
C ILE A 119 -13.85 -21.23 38.48
N VAL A 120 -13.59 -21.45 39.76
CA VAL A 120 -13.34 -22.77 40.34
C VAL A 120 -14.70 -23.37 40.72
N VAL A 121 -15.07 -24.50 40.12
CA VAL A 121 -15.84 -25.59 40.75
C VAL A 121 -15.37 -26.92 40.17
#